data_AF-A0A9D4M911-F1
#
_entry.id   AF-A0A9D4M911-F1
#
_cell.length_a   1.000
_cell.length_b   1.000
_cell.length_c   1.000
_cell.angle_alpha   90.00
_cell.angle_beta   90.00
_cell.angle_gamma   90.00
#
_symmetry.space_group_name_H-M   'P 1'
#
loop_
_entity.id
_entity.type
_entity.pdbx_description
1 polymer ?
#
loop_
_entity_poly.entity_id
_entity_poly.type
_entity_poly.pdbx_seq_one_letter_code
_entity_poly.pdbx_strand_id
1 'polypeptide(L)' 'MVLEFLRSTSWIDSGTRAVIVEFNLYNPNMNLWGVSMYLLEFLQTGGEKKYLNVKSF' A
#
# COMPACT_ATOMS: atom_id res chain seq x y z
N MET A 1 10.18 9.02 12.33
CA MET A 1 11.37 8.19 12.08
C MET A 1 11.33 7.46 10.73
N VAL A 2 10.51 6.40 10.51
CA VAL A 2 10.53 5.64 9.23
C VAL A 2 9.99 6.45 8.05
N LEU A 3 8.84 7.11 8.19
CA LEU A 3 8.27 7.93 7.10
C LEU A 3 9.18 9.11 6.73
N GLU A 4 9.82 9.74 7.71
CA GLU A 4 10.78 10.83 7.48
C GLU A 4 12.02 10.32 6.75
N PHE A 5 12.53 9.14 7.13
CA PHE A 5 13.62 8.48 6.41
C PHE A 5 13.26 8.24 4.94
N LEU A 6 12.13 7.58 4.66
CA LEU A 6 11.66 7.31 3.29
C LEU A 6 11.47 8.59 2.48
N ARG A 7 11.01 9.67 3.14
CA ARG A 7 10.86 10.98 2.49
C ARG A 7 12.22 11.63 2.20
N SER A 8 13.17 11.54 3.13
CA SER A 8 14.51 12.12 2.98
C SER A 8 15.36 11.41 1.94
N THR A 9 15.09 10.12 1.68
CA THR A 9 15.81 9.32 0.68
C THR A 9 15.14 9.34 -0.69
N SER A 10 14.07 10.12 -0.89
CA SER A 10 13.27 10.11 -2.13
C SER A 10 12.88 8.70 -2.55
N TRP A 11 12.40 7.89 -1.58
CA TRP A 11 12.09 6.48 -1.81
C TRP A 11 11.05 6.24 -2.92
N ILE A 12 10.22 7.25 -3.20
CA ILE A 12 9.34 7.30 -4.37
C ILE A 12 9.88 8.40 -5.29
N ASP A 13 10.20 8.01 -6.52
CA ASP A 13 10.78 8.86 -7.55
C ASP A 13 10.06 8.68 -8.91
N SER A 14 10.56 9.33 -9.96
CA SER A 14 10.00 9.24 -11.32
C SER A 14 10.11 7.85 -11.96
N GLY A 15 10.99 6.98 -11.44
CA GLY A 15 11.14 5.60 -11.89
C GLY A 15 10.18 4.63 -11.19
N THR A 16 9.57 5.06 -10.09
CA THR A 16 8.67 4.22 -9.29
C THR A 16 7.40 3.90 -10.07
N ARG A 17 7.13 2.62 -10.29
CA ARG A 17 5.98 2.14 -11.08
C ARG A 17 4.77 1.80 -10.21
N ALA A 18 5.02 1.31 -9.01
CA ALA A 18 3.97 0.94 -8.08
C ALA A 18 4.49 0.98 -6.63
N VAL A 19 3.61 1.34 -5.70
CA VAL A 19 3.81 1.15 -4.26
C VAL A 19 2.71 0.23 -3.76
N ILE A 20 3.09 -0.81 -3.05
CA ILE A 20 2.17 -1.79 -2.46
C ILE A 20 2.30 -1.70 -0.94
N VAL A 21 1.16 -1.59 -0.26
CA VAL A 21 1.06 -1.66 1.20
C VAL A 21 0.10 -2.79 1.54
N GLU A 22 0.63 -3.84 2.15
CA GLU A 22 -0.11 -5.01 2.58
C GLU A 22 -0.06 -5.14 4.09
N PHE A 23 -1.22 -5.43 4.68
CA PHE A 23 -1.30 -5.74 6.10
C PHE A 23 -2.48 -6.65 6.40
N ASN A 24 -2.31 -7.43 7.46
CA ASN A 24 -3.32 -8.33 7.98
C ASN A 24 -3.85 -7.78 9.31
N LEU A 25 -5.15 -7.88 9.51
CA LEU A 25 -5.84 -7.52 10.73
C LEU A 25 -6.56 -8.75 11.26
N TYR A 26 -6.53 -8.94 12.57
CA TYR A 26 -7.32 -9.98 13.24
C TYR A 26 -8.29 -9.35 14.21
N ASN A 27 -9.57 -9.71 14.10
CA ASN A 27 -10.61 -9.30 15.03
C ASN A 27 -10.95 -10.47 15.97
N PRO A 28 -10.44 -10.48 17.22
CA PRO A 28 -10.68 -11.57 18.15
C PRO A 28 -12.15 -11.67 18.60
N ASN A 29 -12.90 -10.57 18.59
CA ASN A 29 -14.31 -10.57 18.99
C ASN A 29 -15.19 -11.39 18.04
N MET A 30 -14.79 -11.49 16.77
CA MET A 30 -15.52 -12.22 15.73
C MET A 30 -14.77 -13.44 15.21
N ASN A 31 -13.56 -13.72 15.74
CA ASN A 31 -12.63 -14.72 15.22
C ASN A 31 -12.42 -14.59 13.69
N LEU A 32 -12.23 -13.36 13.22
CA LEU A 32 -12.19 -13.01 11.80
C LEU A 32 -10.82 -12.50 11.40
N TRP A 33 -10.27 -13.00 10.30
CA TRP A 33 -9.05 -12.49 9.69
C TRP A 33 -9.39 -11.59 8.50
N GLY A 34 -8.75 -10.43 8.43
CA GLY A 34 -8.81 -9.51 7.29
C GLY A 34 -7.43 -9.37 6.66
N VAL A 35 -7.35 -9.54 5.34
CA VAL A 35 -6.15 -9.29 4.53
C VAL A 35 -6.45 -8.10 3.64
N SER A 36 -5.61 -7.07 3.70
CA SER A 36 -5.77 -5.84 2.93
C SER A 36 -4.52 -5.54 2.11
N MET A 37 -4.71 -5.23 0.82
CA MET A 37 -3.69 -4.81 -0.13
C MET A 37 -4.09 -3.48 -0.74
N TYR A 38 -3.23 -2.48 -0.60
CA TYR A 38 -3.33 -1.18 -1.23
C TYR A 38 -2.23 -1.07 -2.28
N LEU A 39 -2.62 -0.86 -3.54
CA LEU A 39 -1.72 -0.66 -4.66
C LEU A 39 -1.91 0.75 -5.22
N LEU A 40 -0.82 1.51 -5.25
CA LEU A 40 -0.74 2.79 -5.97
C LEU A 40 0.17 2.59 -7.17
N GLU A 41 -0.39 2.60 -8.38
CA GLU A 41 0.33 2.48 -9.65
C GLU A 41 0.58 3.87 -10.25
N PHE A 42 1.79 4.11 -10.75
CA PHE A 42 2.18 5.32 -11.47
C PHE A 42 2.27 5.04 -12.97
N LEU A 43 1.42 5.71 -13.73
CA LEU A 43 1.34 5.57 -15.19
C LEU A 43 2.53 6.26 -15.86
N GLN A 44 2.94 5.75 -17.02
CA GLN A 44 4.02 6.35 -17.82
C GLN A 44 3.72 7.80 -18.24
N THR A 45 2.44 8.18 -18.29
CA THR A 45 1.97 9.53 -18.62
C THR A 45 1.94 10.48 -17.42
N GLY A 46 2.34 10.03 -16.23
CA GLY A 46 2.44 10.86 -15.02
C GLY A 46 1.22 10.86 -14.11
N GLY A 47 0.12 10.18 -14.49
CA GLY A 47 -1.04 10.00 -13.61
C GLY A 47 -0.87 8.82 -12.64
N GLU A 48 -1.68 8.78 -11.59
CA GLU A 48 -1.72 7.68 -10.63
C GLU A 48 -3.04 6.90 -10.67
N LYS A 49 -2.97 5.59 -10.39
CA LYS A 49 -4.13 4.70 -10.29
C LYS A 49 -4.10 3.96 -8.96
N LYS A 50 -5.21 4.00 -8.23
CA LYS A 50 -5.36 3.36 -6.92
C LYS A 50 -6.16 2.06 -7.07
N TYR A 51 -5.68 1.00 -6.45
CA TYR A 51 -6.38 -0.27 -6.35
C TYR A 51 -6.38 -0.74 -4.89
N LEU A 52 -7.54 -1.22 -4.44
CA LEU A 52 -7.76 -1.71 -3.09
C LEU A 52 -8.36 -3.12 -3.19
N ASN A 53 -7.74 -4.07 -2.49
CA ASN A 53 -8.27 -5.40 -2.30
C ASN A 53 -8.35 -5.69 -0.80
N VAL A 54 -9.56 -5.98 -0.32
CA VAL A 54 -9.78 -6.38 1.07
C VAL A 54 -10.54 -7.69 1.05
N LYS A 55 -10.00 -8.69 1.74
CA LYS A 55 -10.61 -10.02 1.85
C LYS A 55 -10.68 -10.44 3.31
N SER A 56 -11.86 -10.88 3.72
CA SER A 56 -12.10 -11.42 5.06
C SER A 56 -12.21 -12.95 5.01
N PHE A 57 -11.73 -13.61 6.06
CA PHE A 57 -11.72 -15.05 6.26
C PHE A 57 -12.30 -15.38 7.63
#